data_AF-A0A914LSR6-F1
#
_entry.id   AF-A0A914LSR6-F1
#
_cell.length_a   1.000
_cell.length_b   1.000
_cell.length_c   1.000
_cell.angle_alpha   90.00
_cell.angle_beta   90.00
_cell.angle_gamma   90.00
#
_symmetry.space_group_name_H-M   'P 1'
#
loop_
_entity.id
_entity.type
_entity.pdbx_description
1 polymer ?
#
loop_
_entity_poly.entity_id
_entity_poly.type
_entity_poly.pdbx_seq_one_letter_code
_entity_poly.pdbx_strand_id
1 'polypeptide(L)'
;MHSVDEVPFNDDIKLRDWLYAQYAKKDKLLANYYQNGEFEPDEPGERIVFSWTRIVGHWAFWLTSFLIQCKIYYLVLRFIFSFLMSI
;
A
#
# COMPACT_ATOMS: atom_id res chain seq x y z
N MET A 1 -11.70 -3.77 -8.31
CA MET A 1 -11.86 -4.12 -6.87
C MET A 1 -13.35 -4.36 -6.66
N HIS A 2 -13.76 -5.55 -6.22
CA HIS A 2 -15.19 -5.86 -6.04
C HIS A 2 -15.77 -4.99 -4.94
N SER A 3 -17.00 -4.50 -5.13
CA SER A 3 -17.71 -3.79 -4.06
C SER A 3 -17.97 -4.76 -2.91
N VAL A 4 -17.91 -4.28 -1.67
CA VAL A 4 -18.20 -5.07 -0.47
C VAL A 4 -19.62 -5.64 -0.53
N ASP A 5 -20.53 -4.93 -1.19
CA ASP A 5 -21.94 -5.33 -1.35
C ASP A 5 -22.15 -6.51 -2.33
N GLU A 6 -21.16 -6.80 -3.18
CA GLU A 6 -21.25 -7.91 -4.16
C GLU A 6 -20.89 -9.27 -3.55
N VAL A 7 -20.25 -9.27 -2.37
CA VAL A 7 -19.73 -10.49 -1.76
C VAL A 7 -20.77 -11.05 -0.77
N PRO A 8 -21.32 -12.25 -1.01
CA PRO A 8 -22.37 -12.81 -0.18
C PRO A 8 -21.81 -13.39 1.13
N PHE A 9 -21.36 -12.53 2.05
CA PHE A 9 -20.74 -12.94 3.32
C PHE A 9 -21.70 -13.65 4.29
N ASN A 10 -23.01 -13.40 4.18
CA ASN A 10 -24.02 -13.91 5.11
C ASN A 10 -24.51 -15.33 4.78
N ASP A 11 -24.05 -15.93 3.68
CA ASP A 11 -24.50 -17.25 3.21
C ASP A 11 -23.29 -18.07 2.74
N ASP A 12 -22.87 -19.04 3.57
CA ASP A 12 -21.66 -19.84 3.36
C ASP A 12 -21.64 -20.60 2.02
N ILE A 13 -22.81 -21.07 1.57
CA ILE A 13 -22.91 -21.84 0.32
C ILE A 13 -22.71 -20.89 -0.87
N LYS A 14 -23.41 -19.76 -0.85
CA LYS A 14 -23.26 -18.74 -1.91
C LYS A 14 -21.88 -18.11 -1.91
N LEU A 15 -21.27 -17.92 -0.73
CA LEU A 15 -19.90 -17.44 -0.60
C LEU A 15 -18.92 -18.41 -1.26
N ARG A 16 -19.07 -19.70 -0.99
CA ARG A 16 -18.22 -20.73 -1.58
C ARG A 16 -18.36 -20.77 -3.11
N ASP A 17 -19.59 -20.75 -3.62
CA ASP A 17 -19.82 -20.78 -5.06
C ASP A 17 -19.28 -19.51 -5.75
N TRP A 18 -19.43 -18.36 -5.09
CA TRP A 18 -18.82 -17.10 -5.53
C TRP A 18 -17.29 -17.17 -5.56
N LEU A 19 -16.66 -17.74 -4.52
CA LEU A 19 -15.21 -17.93 -4.47
C LEU A 19 -14.71 -18.84 -5.59
N TYR A 20 -15.41 -19.94 -5.86
CA TYR A 20 -15.05 -20.84 -6.97
C TYR A 20 -15.18 -20.15 -8.33
N ALA A 21 -16.24 -19.35 -8.54
CA ALA A 21 -16.40 -18.57 -9.76
C ALA A 21 -15.25 -17.57 -9.96
N GLN A 22 -14.83 -16.88 -8.89
CA GLN A 22 -13.68 -15.97 -8.94
C GLN A 22 -12.36 -16.71 -9.20
N TYR A 23 -12.18 -17.88 -8.60
CA TYR A 23 -11.00 -18.71 -8.84
C TYR A 23 -10.90 -19.14 -10.31
N ALA A 24 -11.99 -19.69 -10.87
CA ALA A 24 -12.04 -20.09 -12.27
C ALA A 24 -11.77 -18.91 -13.22
N LYS A 25 -12.29 -17.72 -12.90
CA LYS A 25 -12.02 -16.49 -13.68
C LYS A 25 -10.52 -16.15 -13.68
N LYS A 26 -9.87 -16.18 -12.51
CA LYS A 26 -8.42 -15.91 -12.40
C LYS A 26 -7.56 -16.94 -13.11
N ASP A 27 -7.93 -18.21 -13.02
CA ASP A 27 -7.20 -19.30 -13.67
C ASP A 27 -7.26 -19.18 -15.20
N LYS A 28 -8.43 -18.80 -15.75
CA LYS A 28 -8.57 -18.49 -17.17
C LYS A 28 -7.72 -17.30 -17.62
N LEU A 29 -7.66 -16.26 -16.79
CA LEU A 29 -6.89 -15.04 -17.04
C LEU A 29 -5.38 -15.32 -17.04
N LEU A 30 -4.94 -16.19 -16.13
CA LEU A 30 -3.56 -16.65 -16.04
C LEU A 30 -3.19 -17.58 -17.22
N ALA A 31 -4.09 -18.49 -17.60
CA ALA A 31 -3.90 -19.33 -18.77
C ALA A 31 -3.77 -18.51 -20.06
N ASN A 32 -4.58 -17.46 -20.21
CA ASN A 32 -4.50 -16.51 -21.33
C ASN A 32 -3.14 -15.80 -21.35
N TYR A 33 -2.66 -15.34 -20.20
CA TYR A 33 -1.33 -14.72 -20.08
C TYR A 33 -0.20 -15.66 -20.50
N TYR A 34 -0.25 -16.94 -20.11
CA TYR A 34 0.76 -17.91 -20.52
C TYR A 34 0.74 -18.23 -22.01
N GLN A 35 -0.43 -18.15 -22.66
CA GLN A 35 -0.56 -18.46 -24.09
C GLN A 35 -0.25 -17.26 -24.98
N ASN A 36 -0.79 -16.09 -24.64
CA ASN A 36 -0.81 -14.90 -25.50
C ASN A 36 0.08 -13.76 -24.99
N GLY A 37 0.63 -13.87 -23.77
CA GLY A 37 1.44 -12.83 -23.14
C GLY A 37 0.61 -11.65 -22.58
N GLU A 38 -0.72 -11.74 -22.67
CA GLU A 38 -1.65 -10.69 -22.27
C GLU A 38 -2.72 -11.26 -21.33
N PHE A 39 -3.10 -10.48 -20.31
CA PHE A 39 -4.07 -10.92 -19.31
C PHE A 39 -5.51 -10.91 -19.86
N GLU A 40 -5.91 -9.84 -20.53
CA GLU A 40 -7.21 -9.72 -21.20
C GLU A 40 -7.00 -9.35 -22.68
N PRO A 41 -7.77 -9.94 -23.61
CA PRO A 41 -7.72 -9.54 -25.01
C PRO A 41 -8.27 -8.12 -25.15
N ASP A 42 -7.54 -7.28 -25.89
CA ASP A 42 -7.92 -5.89 -26.23
C ASP A 42 -7.89 -4.85 -25.08
N GLU A 43 -7.56 -5.23 -23.85
CA GLU A 43 -7.27 -4.26 -22.77
C GLU A 43 -5.75 -4.15 -22.55
N PRO A 44 -5.12 -3.02 -22.95
CA PRO A 44 -3.73 -2.77 -22.59
C PRO A 44 -3.67 -2.55 -21.08
N GLY A 45 -3.30 -3.60 -20.34
CA GLY A 45 -3.24 -3.57 -18.89
C GLY A 45 -2.49 -2.32 -18.40
N GLU A 46 -3.15 -1.53 -17.56
CA GLU A 46 -2.57 -0.31 -17.01
C GLU A 46 -1.37 -0.71 -16.13
N ARG A 47 -0.15 -0.56 -16.67
CA ARG A 47 1.05 -0.77 -15.87
C ARG A 47 1.03 0.26 -14.76
N ILE A 48 0.87 -0.20 -13.52
CA ILE A 48 1.00 0.64 -12.33
C ILE A 48 2.47 1.06 -12.24
N VAL A 49 2.81 2.17 -12.87
CA VAL A 49 4.14 2.75 -12.79
C VAL A 49 4.24 3.42 -11.43
N PHE A 50 4.89 2.76 -10.48
CA PHE A 50 5.21 3.40 -9.21
C PHE A 50 6.17 4.57 -9.49
N SER A 51 5.70 5.80 -9.29
CA SER A 51 6.55 6.96 -9.55
C SER A 51 7.70 6.97 -8.57
N TRP A 52 8.93 6.99 -9.09
CA TRP A 52 10.12 6.99 -8.28
C TRP A 52 10.14 8.23 -7.36
N THR A 53 9.63 9.36 -7.84
CA THR A 53 9.45 10.59 -7.05
C THR A 53 8.59 10.39 -5.79
N ARG A 54 7.55 9.54 -5.83
CA ARG A 54 6.70 9.27 -4.67
C ARG A 54 7.44 8.50 -3.58
N ILE A 55 8.27 7.54 -3.96
CA ILE A 55 9.07 6.77 -3.01
C ILE A 55 10.18 7.65 -2.43
N VAL A 56 10.94 8.39 -3.26
CA VAL A 56 11.97 9.34 -2.77
C VAL A 56 11.36 10.37 -1.83
N GLY A 57 10.23 10.96 -2.21
CA GLY A 57 9.55 11.99 -1.41
C GLY A 57 9.13 11.47 -0.04
N HIS A 58 8.61 10.24 0.03
CA HIS A 58 8.22 9.63 1.30
C HIS A 58 9.42 9.44 2.23
N TRP A 59 10.53 8.90 1.72
CA TRP A 59 11.75 8.71 2.52
C TRP A 59 12.40 10.03 2.94
N ALA A 60 12.47 11.00 2.03
CA ALA A 60 13.00 12.33 2.32
C ALA A 60 12.18 13.04 3.41
N PHE A 61 10.85 12.91 3.37
CA PHE A 61 9.96 13.46 4.40
C PHE A 61 10.26 12.87 5.78
N TRP A 62 10.33 11.53 5.89
CA TRP A 62 10.58 10.87 7.17
C TRP A 62 11.97 11.17 7.74
N LEU A 63 13.00 11.16 6.90
CA LEU A 63 14.36 11.53 7.33
C LEU A 63 14.43 12.98 7.81
N THR A 64 13.82 13.91 7.07
CA THR A 64 13.83 15.32 7.43
C THR A 64 13.06 15.56 8.73
N SER A 65 11.88 14.93 8.88
CA SER A 65 11.07 15.00 10.09
C SER A 65 11.84 14.49 11.32
N PHE A 66 12.49 13.33 11.19
CA PHE A 66 13.29 12.74 12.26
C PHE A 66 14.45 13.66 12.69
N LEU A 67 15.19 14.23 11.73
CA LEU A 67 16.30 15.14 12.03
C LEU A 67 15.84 16.41 12.77
N ILE A 68 14.70 16.96 12.36
CA ILE A 68 14.11 18.14 13.01
C ILE A 68 13.71 17.79 14.46
N GLN A 69 13.05 16.65 14.66
CA GLN A 69 12.67 16.17 15.99
C GLN A 69 13.90 16.01 16.89
N CYS A 70 14.96 15.36 16.42
CA CYS A 70 16.21 15.22 17.19
C CYS A 70 16.79 16.57 17.63
N LYS A 71 16.78 17.58 16.73
CA LYS A 71 17.26 18.93 17.07
C LYS A 71 16.38 19.61 18.12
N ILE A 72 15.07 19.49 18.01
CA ILE A 72 14.13 20.05 18.99
C ILE A 72 14.35 19.39 20.35
N TYR A 73 14.43 18.06 20.41
CA TYR A 73 14.70 17.34 21.66
C TYR A 73 16.04 17.73 22.29
N TYR A 74 17.10 17.89 21.49
CA TYR A 74 18.38 18.36 21.99
C TYR A 74 18.30 19.77 22.59
N LEU A 75 17.59 20.69 21.92
CA LEU A 75 17.40 22.06 22.42
C LEU A 75 16.60 22.10 23.72
N VAL A 76 15.52 21.31 23.80
CA VAL A 76 14.70 21.19 25.02
C VAL A 76 15.54 20.61 26.16
N LEU A 77 16.31 19.54 25.92
CA LEU A 77 17.19 18.95 26.92
C LEU A 77 18.24 19.96 27.41
N ARG A 78 18.87 20.70 26.50
CA ARG A 78 19.85 21.74 26.83
C ARG A 78 19.22 22.87 27.64
N PHE A 79 18.00 23.28 27.30
CA PHE A 79 17.26 24.31 28.04
C PHE A 79 16.95 23.85 29.46
N ILE A 80 16.45 22.63 29.63
CA ILE A 80 16.18 22.03 30.96
C ILE A 80 17.47 21.94 31.78
N PHE A 81 18.56 21.45 31.18
CA PHE A 81 19.85 21.34 31.87
C PHE A 81 20.41 22.71 32.29
N SER A 82 20.33 23.71 31.42
CA SER A 82 20.76 25.08 31.73
C SER A 82 19.91 25.71 32.84
N PHE A 83 18.60 25.44 32.86
CA PHE A 83 17.70 25.92 33.91
C PHE A 83 18.03 25.25 35.26
N LEU A 84 18.27 23.93 35.25
CA LEU A 84 18.65 23.17 36.45
C LEU A 84 19.98 23.65 37.05
N MET A 85 20.98 23.96 36.22
CA MET A 85 22.29 24.46 36.67
C MET A 85 22.28 25.93 37.11
N SER A 86 21.18 26.66 36.85
CA SER A 86 21.01 28.07 37.22
C SER A 86 20.23 28.26 38.52
N ILE A 87 19.60 27.20 39.05
CA ILE A 87 18.96 27.11 40.37
C ILE A 87 20.00 26.68 41.40
#